data_AF-A0A094DP84-F1
#
_entry.id   AF-A0A094DP84-F1
#
_cell.length_a   1.000
_cell.length_b   1.000
_cell.length_c   1.000
_cell.angle_alpha   90.00
_cell.angle_beta   90.00
_cell.angle_gamma   90.00
#
_symmetry.space_group_name_H-M   'P 1'
#
loop_
_entity.id
_entity.type
_entity.pdbx_description
1 polymer ?
#
loop_
_entity_poly.entity_id
_entity_poly.type
_entity_poly.pdbx_seq_one_letter_code
_entity_poly.pdbx_strand_id
1 'polypeptide(L)'
;MADRLTQLQDAVDQLAHQFVASIYYVHRHHELAPVNATDKPRDGPMDSDGIEPYPTSEFIDGQRELAKDLIVREQQIELLISALPGLEHSEKNQQDRIKALEEELEKEEKKRQAAVKEKDVLLAKLDEVIRSVRRP
;
A
#
# COMPACT_ATOMS: atom_id res chain seq x y z
N MET A 1 7.46 7.69 6.85
CA MET A 1 6.98 6.62 5.94
C MET A 1 6.79 5.31 6.72
N ALA A 2 5.87 5.29 7.69
CA ALA A 2 5.50 4.07 8.43
C ALA A 2 4.32 3.32 7.77
N ASP A 3 3.76 3.90 6.71
CA ASP A 3 2.52 3.44 6.07
C ASP A 3 2.68 2.17 5.21
N ARG A 4 3.92 1.74 4.90
CA ARG A 4 4.14 0.55 4.07
C ARG A 4 3.69 -0.75 4.75
N LEU A 5 3.81 -0.83 6.08
CA LEU A 5 3.33 -2.01 6.82
C LEU A 5 1.80 -2.07 6.82
N THR A 6 1.13 -0.93 6.95
CA THR A 6 -0.32 -0.82 6.85
C THR A 6 -0.80 -1.15 5.45
N GLN A 7 -0.15 -0.62 4.41
CA GLN A 7 -0.44 -0.98 3.01
C GLN A 7 -0.28 -2.48 2.74
N LEU A 8 0.71 -3.14 3.35
CA LEU A 8 0.88 -4.58 3.25
C LEU A 8 -0.26 -5.33 3.93
N GLN A 9 -0.70 -4.88 5.11
CA GLN A 9 -1.87 -5.46 5.80
C GLN A 9 -3.12 -5.33 4.93
N ASP A 10 -3.40 -4.15 4.39
CA ASP A 10 -4.55 -3.91 3.52
C ASP A 10 -4.50 -4.78 2.24
N ALA A 11 -3.31 -4.96 1.66
CA ALA A 11 -3.13 -5.80 0.48
C ALA A 11 -3.39 -7.29 0.75
N VAL A 12 -2.97 -7.78 1.92
CA VAL A 12 -3.24 -9.16 2.36
C VAL A 12 -4.73 -9.35 2.66
N ASP A 13 -5.38 -8.38 3.29
CA ASP A 13 -6.82 -8.43 3.55
C ASP A 13 -7.62 -8.42 2.25
N GLN A 14 -7.23 -7.61 1.27
CA GLN A 14 -7.83 -7.61 -0.06
C GLN A 14 -7.65 -8.96 -0.76
N LEU A 15 -6.47 -9.59 -0.65
CA LEU A 15 -6.22 -10.92 -1.21
C LEU A 15 -7.16 -11.97 -0.59
N ALA A 16 -7.36 -11.93 0.73
CA ALA A 16 -8.29 -12.83 1.41
C ALA A 16 -9.73 -12.66 0.91
N HIS A 17 -10.18 -11.42 0.71
CA HIS A 17 -11.49 -11.14 0.11
C HIS A 17 -11.59 -11.67 -1.33
N GLN A 18 -10.54 -11.49 -2.13
CA GLN A 18 -10.48 -12.00 -3.50
C GLN A 18 -10.56 -13.54 -3.55
N PHE A 19 -9.95 -14.26 -2.60
CA PHE A 19 -10.10 -15.72 -2.51
C PHE A 19 -11.55 -16.14 -2.28
N VAL A 20 -12.22 -15.53 -1.31
CA VAL A 20 -13.63 -15.84 -1.02
C VAL A 20 -14.52 -15.50 -2.21
N ALA A 21 -14.32 -14.33 -2.83
CA ALA A 21 -15.06 -13.92 -4.02
C ALA A 21 -14.84 -14.86 -5.21
N SER A 22 -13.61 -15.36 -5.39
CA SER A 22 -13.29 -16.30 -6.48
C SER A 22 -13.98 -17.64 -6.28
N ILE A 23 -13.96 -18.19 -5.07
CA ILE A 23 -14.68 -19.42 -4.73
C ILE A 23 -16.18 -19.22 -4.91
N TYR A 24 -16.71 -18.08 -4.47
CA TYR A 24 -18.11 -17.74 -4.62
C TYR A 24 -18.53 -17.67 -6.09
N TYR A 25 -17.72 -17.04 -6.94
CA TYR A 25 -17.96 -16.96 -8.38
C TYR A 25 -18.02 -18.36 -9.01
N VAL A 26 -17.07 -19.23 -8.68
CA VAL A 26 -17.03 -20.62 -9.18
C VAL A 26 -18.24 -21.41 -8.71
N HIS A 27 -18.64 -21.25 -7.45
CA HIS A 27 -19.79 -21.96 -6.88
C HIS A 27 -21.13 -21.50 -7.48
N ARG A 28 -21.31 -20.19 -7.69
CA ARG A 28 -22.59 -19.62 -8.12
C ARG A 28 -22.81 -19.70 -9.63
N HIS A 29 -21.74 -19.64 -10.43
CA HIS A 29 -21.86 -19.45 -11.89
C HIS A 29 -21.46 -20.65 -12.75
N HIS A 30 -21.12 -21.80 -12.13
CA HIS A 30 -20.84 -23.02 -12.88
C HIS A 30 -22.06 -23.60 -13.59
N GLU A 31 -21.83 -24.24 -14.74
CA GLU A 31 -22.81 -25.08 -15.42
C GLU A 31 -22.79 -26.52 -14.87
N LEU A 32 -23.92 -27.22 -14.99
CA LEU A 32 -24.02 -28.63 -14.62
C LEU A 32 -23.35 -29.51 -15.67
N ALA A 33 -22.41 -30.35 -15.24
CA ALA A 33 -21.79 -31.35 -16.09
C ALA A 33 -22.46 -32.73 -15.88
N PRO A 34 -22.75 -33.48 -16.95
CA PRO A 34 -23.26 -34.84 -16.83
C PRO A 34 -22.19 -35.75 -16.23
N VAL A 35 -22.56 -36.55 -15.21
CA VAL A 35 -21.63 -37.47 -14.55
C VAL A 35 -21.49 -38.78 -15.36
N ASN A 36 -22.54 -39.17 -16.09
CA ASN A 36 -22.57 -40.38 -16.91
C ASN A 36 -23.10 -40.07 -18.32
N ALA A 37 -22.77 -40.93 -19.31
CA ALA A 37 -23.20 -40.76 -20.70
C ALA A 37 -24.73 -40.80 -20.92
N THR A 38 -25.46 -41.39 -19.97
CA THR A 38 -26.94 -41.45 -19.96
C THR A 38 -27.58 -40.26 -19.24
N ASP A 39 -26.77 -39.42 -18.59
CA ASP A 39 -27.24 -38.30 -17.80
C ASP A 39 -27.46 -37.08 -18.70
N LYS A 40 -28.63 -36.47 -18.62
CA LYS A 40 -28.92 -35.23 -19.33
C LYS A 40 -28.86 -34.08 -18.32
N PRO A 41 -28.17 -32.98 -18.63
CA PRO A 41 -28.24 -31.77 -17.81
C PRO A 41 -29.72 -31.45 -17.54
N ARG A 42 -30.05 -31.22 -16.27
CA ARG A 42 -31.44 -30.97 -15.87
C ARG A 42 -31.91 -29.67 -16.52
N ASP A 43 -32.86 -29.77 -17.45
CA ASP A 43 -33.52 -28.61 -18.06
C ASP A 43 -34.63 -28.10 -17.13
N GLY A 44 -34.37 -27.01 -16.42
CA GLY A 44 -35.34 -26.31 -15.59
C GLY A 44 -34.68 -25.37 -14.59
N PRO A 45 -35.39 -24.35 -14.06
CA PRO A 45 -34.84 -23.51 -13.00
C PRO A 45 -34.41 -24.40 -11.82
N MET A 46 -33.18 -24.21 -11.36
CA MET A 46 -32.67 -24.81 -10.14
C MET A 46 -33.40 -24.17 -8.95
N ASP A 47 -34.61 -24.63 -8.68
CA ASP A 47 -35.35 -24.29 -7.47
C ASP A 47 -34.65 -24.95 -6.27
N SER A 48 -33.51 -24.40 -5.78
CA SER A 48 -33.16 -24.40 -4.33
C SER A 48 -31.83 -23.74 -3.93
N ASP A 49 -30.79 -23.62 -4.78
CA ASP A 49 -29.43 -23.34 -4.27
C ASP A 49 -28.80 -22.00 -4.69
N GLY A 50 -29.55 -21.11 -5.35
CA GLY A 50 -29.06 -19.77 -5.74
C GLY A 50 -27.99 -19.77 -6.83
N ILE A 51 -27.85 -20.87 -7.58
CA ILE A 51 -26.93 -21.04 -8.71
C ILE A 51 -27.49 -20.31 -9.93
N GLU A 52 -26.69 -19.41 -10.50
CA GLU A 52 -26.99 -18.59 -11.67
C GLU A 52 -25.91 -18.84 -12.74
N PRO A 53 -26.04 -19.92 -13.54
CA PRO A 53 -25.00 -20.33 -14.47
C PRO A 53 -24.80 -19.27 -15.57
N TYR A 54 -23.54 -18.93 -15.83
CA TYR A 54 -23.15 -18.16 -17.01
C TYR A 54 -22.83 -19.07 -18.18
N PRO A 55 -22.91 -18.56 -19.43
CA PRO A 55 -22.41 -19.29 -20.58
C PRO A 55 -20.97 -19.75 -20.35
N THR A 56 -20.64 -20.99 -20.74
CA THR A 56 -19.31 -21.59 -20.52
C THR A 56 -18.13 -20.66 -20.88
N SER A 57 -18.25 -19.91 -21.99
CA SER A 57 -17.20 -18.97 -22.42
C SER A 57 -17.01 -17.81 -21.44
N GLU A 58 -18.10 -17.19 -20.98
CA GLU A 58 -18.07 -16.07 -20.04
C GLU A 58 -17.57 -16.54 -18.67
N PHE A 59 -17.95 -17.74 -18.24
CA PHE A 59 -17.47 -18.34 -17.00
C PHE A 59 -15.96 -18.59 -17.02
N ILE A 60 -15.42 -19.16 -18.11
CA ILE A 60 -13.99 -19.40 -18.26
C ILE A 60 -13.21 -18.08 -18.32
N ASP A 61 -13.73 -17.08 -19.01
CA ASP A 61 -13.07 -15.78 -19.09
C ASP A 61 -13.06 -15.07 -17.72
N GLY A 62 -14.14 -15.15 -16.95
CA GLY A 62 -14.18 -14.66 -15.57
C GLY A 62 -13.21 -15.40 -14.64
N GLN A 63 -13.09 -16.72 -14.77
CA GLN A 63 -12.08 -17.50 -14.02
C GLN A 63 -10.65 -17.04 -14.35
N ARG A 64 -10.36 -16.76 -15.63
CA ARG A 64 -9.05 -16.26 -16.05
C ARG A 64 -8.77 -14.86 -15.52
N GLU A 65 -9.77 -13.98 -15.49
CA GLU A 65 -9.64 -12.64 -14.91
C GLU A 65 -9.35 -12.72 -13.41
N LEU A 66 -10.15 -13.47 -12.66
CA LEU A 66 -9.94 -13.70 -11.23
C LEU A 66 -8.55 -14.28 -10.93
N ALA A 67 -8.09 -15.25 -11.72
CA ALA A 67 -6.75 -15.83 -11.57
C ALA A 67 -5.64 -14.81 -11.84
N LYS A 68 -5.79 -13.96 -12.87
CA LYS A 68 -4.83 -12.87 -13.15
C LYS A 68 -4.79 -11.86 -12.01
N ASP A 69 -5.94 -11.47 -11.50
CA ASP A 69 -6.05 -10.51 -10.41
C ASP A 69 -5.36 -11.01 -9.13
N LEU A 70 -5.51 -12.30 -8.81
CA LEU A 70 -4.81 -12.93 -7.69
C LEU A 70 -3.29 -12.90 -7.87
N ILE A 71 -2.79 -13.21 -9.07
CA ILE A 71 -1.34 -13.18 -9.38
C ILE A 71 -0.80 -11.75 -9.26
N VAL A 72 -1.51 -10.78 -9.83
CA VAL A 72 -1.09 -9.36 -9.76
C VAL A 72 -1.06 -8.89 -8.30
N ARG A 73 -2.04 -9.31 -7.49
CA ARG A 73 -2.06 -8.96 -6.06
C ARG A 73 -0.89 -9.56 -5.31
N GLU A 74 -0.54 -10.81 -5.58
CA GLU A 74 0.62 -11.46 -4.98
C GLU A 74 1.93 -10.73 -5.33
N GLN A 75 2.12 -10.36 -6.59
CA GLN A 75 3.28 -9.57 -7.02
C GLN A 75 3.36 -8.21 -6.32
N GLN A 76 2.22 -7.54 -6.11
CA GLN A 76 2.18 -6.29 -5.34
C GLN A 76 2.60 -6.51 -3.89
N ILE A 77 2.13 -7.59 -3.26
CA ILE A 77 2.52 -7.96 -1.89
C ILE A 77 4.02 -8.21 -1.83
N GLU A 78 4.60 -8.96 -2.76
CA GLU A 78 6.04 -9.23 -2.82
C GLU A 78 6.86 -7.94 -2.96
N LEU A 79 6.41 -7.01 -3.81
CA LEU A 79 7.03 -5.70 -3.96
C LEU A 79 6.95 -4.89 -2.65
N LEU A 80 5.81 -4.90 -1.97
CA LEU A 80 5.63 -4.20 -0.69
C LEU A 80 6.56 -4.77 0.37
N ILE A 81 6.67 -6.10 0.46
CA ILE A 81 7.61 -6.79 1.36
C ILE A 81 9.04 -6.35 1.04
N SER A 82 9.46 -6.43 -0.22
CA SER A 82 10.81 -6.06 -0.66
C SER A 82 11.14 -4.59 -0.37
N ALA A 83 10.12 -3.73 -0.34
CA ALA A 83 10.26 -2.31 -0.04
C ALA A 83 10.14 -1.97 1.46
N LEU A 84 9.96 -2.95 2.36
CA LEU A 84 9.85 -2.65 3.79
C LEU A 84 11.15 -2.05 4.33
N PRO A 85 11.09 -0.87 4.97
CA PRO A 85 12.28 -0.25 5.54
C PRO A 85 12.76 -1.04 6.76
N GLY A 86 14.08 -1.20 6.89
CA GLY A 86 14.68 -1.83 8.06
C GLY A 86 14.79 -3.35 8.01
N LEU A 87 14.46 -4.01 6.90
CA LEU A 87 14.63 -5.45 6.72
C LEU A 87 16.07 -5.95 6.96
N GLU A 88 17.07 -5.13 6.61
CA GLU A 88 18.49 -5.50 6.67
C GLU A 88 19.20 -5.04 7.94
N HIS A 89 18.50 -4.39 8.88
CA HIS A 89 19.11 -3.77 10.04
C HIS A 89 18.55 -4.33 11.34
N SER A 90 19.44 -4.80 12.21
CA SER A 90 19.06 -5.18 13.57
C SER A 90 18.53 -3.97 14.35
N GLU A 91 17.66 -4.21 15.32
CA GLU A 91 17.12 -3.18 16.20
C GLU A 91 18.24 -2.36 16.86
N LYS A 92 19.33 -3.01 17.28
CA LYS A 92 20.50 -2.33 17.84
C LYS A 92 21.11 -1.33 16.86
N ASN A 93 21.31 -1.71 15.61
CA ASN A 93 21.84 -0.81 14.58
C ASN A 93 20.89 0.38 14.34
N GLN A 94 19.57 0.14 14.39
CA GLN A 94 18.57 1.20 14.26
C GLN A 94 18.63 2.17 15.45
N GLN A 95 18.74 1.67 16.68
CA GLN A 95 18.88 2.48 17.89
C GLN A 95 20.16 3.32 17.88
N ASP A 96 21.29 2.73 17.50
CA ASP A 96 22.56 3.46 17.41
C ASP A 96 22.49 4.57 16.34
N ARG A 97 21.82 4.28 15.21
CA ARG A 97 21.58 5.28 14.16
C ARG A 97 20.65 6.40 14.61
N ILE A 98 19.63 6.10 15.41
CA ILE A 98 18.74 7.12 15.99
C ILE A 98 19.55 8.07 16.88
N LYS A 99 20.38 7.53 17.79
CA LYS A 99 21.23 8.36 18.67
C LYS A 99 22.18 9.24 17.88
N ALA A 100 22.82 8.69 16.85
CA ALA A 100 23.72 9.47 15.99
C ALA A 100 22.99 10.63 15.27
N LEU A 101 21.77 10.37 14.77
CA LEU A 101 20.94 11.41 14.14
C LEU A 101 20.48 12.47 15.15
N GLU A 102 20.15 12.09 16.38
CA GLU A 102 19.80 13.04 17.46
C GLU A 102 20.97 13.98 17.79
N GLU A 103 22.19 13.44 17.89
CA GLU A 103 23.39 14.24 18.13
C GLU A 103 23.70 15.19 16.97
N GLU A 104 23.51 14.74 15.72
CA GLU A 104 23.68 15.57 14.53
C GLU A 104 22.65 16.71 14.49
N LEU A 105 21.40 16.40 14.81
CA LEU A 105 20.31 17.37 14.85
C LEU A 105 20.56 18.44 15.93
N GLU A 106 21.08 18.05 17.11
CA GLU A 106 21.45 19.01 18.15
C GLU A 106 22.57 19.97 17.69
N LYS A 107 23.57 19.44 16.99
CA LYS A 107 24.68 20.26 16.45
C LYS A 107 24.19 21.25 15.40
N GLU A 108 23.36 20.79 14.46
CA GLU A 108 22.78 21.65 13.42
C GLU A 108 21.82 22.70 14.00
N GLU A 109 21.03 22.36 15.02
CA GLU A 109 20.16 23.31 15.68
C GLU A 109 20.95 24.42 16.40
N LYS A 110 22.08 24.10 17.04
CA LYS A 110 22.99 25.11 17.62
C LYS A 110 23.56 26.05 16.57
N LYS A 111 23.96 25.52 15.41
CA LYS A 111 24.43 26.34 14.28
C LYS A 111 23.32 27.25 13.76
N ARG A 112 22.11 26.71 13.59
CA ARG A 112 20.93 27.48 13.17
C ARG A 112 20.65 28.64 14.14
N GLN A 113 20.69 28.39 15.45
CA GLN A 113 20.48 29.42 16.46
C GLN A 113 21.55 30.52 16.43
N ALA A 114 22.82 30.15 16.24
CA ALA A 114 23.90 31.13 16.10
C ALA A 114 23.71 31.99 14.84
N ALA A 115 23.40 31.37 13.69
CA ALA A 115 23.13 32.07 12.44
C ALA A 115 21.93 33.02 12.54
N VAL A 116 20.87 32.62 13.24
CA VAL A 116 19.71 33.50 13.48
C VAL A 116 20.09 34.72 14.31
N LYS A 117 20.87 34.54 15.39
CA LYS A 117 21.36 35.65 16.22
C LYS A 117 22.20 36.63 15.41
N GLU A 118 23.12 36.11 14.59
CA GLU A 118 23.96 36.95 13.72
C GLU A 118 23.11 37.72 12.70
N LYS A 119 22.16 37.05 12.06
CA LYS A 119 21.20 37.65 11.13
C LYS A 119 20.39 38.77 11.81
N ASP A 120 19.92 38.58 13.04
CA ASP A 120 19.17 39.61 13.77
C ASP A 120 20.06 40.84 14.09
N VAL A 121 21.33 40.63 14.46
CA VAL A 121 22.29 41.72 14.68
C VAL A 121 22.57 42.49 13.39
N LEU A 122 22.76 41.79 12.26
CA LEU A 122 23.00 42.43 10.97
C LEU A 122 21.77 43.20 10.48
N LEU A 123 20.56 42.66 10.69
CA LEU A 123 19.31 43.36 10.40
C LEU A 123 19.18 44.66 11.21
N ALA A 124 19.48 44.63 12.51
CA ALA A 124 19.44 45.83 13.34
C ALA A 124 20.41 46.92 12.84
N LYS A 125 21.62 46.53 12.43
CA LYS A 125 22.60 47.46 11.84
C LYS A 125 22.12 48.03 10.50
N LEU A 126 21.53 47.19 9.65
CA LEU A 126 20.98 47.62 8.37
C LEU A 126 19.82 48.62 8.58
N ASP A 127 18.92 48.33 9.52
CA ASP A 127 17.83 49.23 9.89
C ASP A 127 18.33 50.60 10.37
N GLU A 128 19.42 50.63 11.15
CA GLU A 128 20.05 51.88 11.60
C GLU A 128 20.57 52.71 10.41
N VAL A 129 21.27 52.08 9.47
CA VAL A 129 21.79 52.75 8.26
C VAL A 129 20.65 53.25 7.36
N ILE A 130 19.60 52.45 7.16
CA ILE A 130 18.44 52.87 6.35
C ILE A 130 17.74 54.08 6.99
N ARG A 131 17.59 54.08 8.32
CA ARG A 131 16.97 55.20 9.06
C ARG A 131 17.81 56.47 9.04
N SER A 132 19.15 56.37 8.98
CA SER A 132 20.02 57.53 8.91
C SER A 132 20.05 58.19 7.53
N VAL A 133 19.88 57.40 6.45
CA VAL A 133 19.83 57.91 5.06
C VAL A 133 18.45 58.47 4.69
N ARG A 134 17.35 57.96 5.28
CA ARG A 134 15.97 58.41 5.01
C ARG A 134 15.54 59.63 5.83
N ARG A 135 16.43 60.59 6.09
CA ARG A 135 16.06 61.93 6.60
C ARG A 135 16.49 63.01 5.61
N PRO A 136 15.53 63.60 4.90
CA PRO A 136 15.27 65.04 4.97
C PRO A 136 14.19 65.35 6.01
#